data_AF-A0A7C7RPL2-F1
#
_entry.id   AF-A0A7C7RPL2-F1
#
_cell.length_a   1.000
_cell.length_b   1.000
_cell.length_c   1.000
_cell.angle_alpha   90.00
_cell.angle_beta   90.00
_cell.angle_gamma   90.00
#
_symmetry.space_group_name_H-M   'P 1'
#
loop_
_entity.id
_entity.type
_entity.pdbx_description
1 polymer ?
#
loop_
_entity_poly.entity_id
_entity_poly.type
_entity_poly.pdbx_seq_one_letter_code
_entity_poly.pdbx_strand_id
1 'polypeptide(L)' 'MPVVDSSPLIYLAKVEKLSLLKELYGSLKIPQVYCEVVVRGKEKGFEDALRVEAEIGKF' A
#
# COMPACT_ATOMS: atom_id res chain seq x y z
N MET A 1 -5.49 -4.24 -15.73
CA MET A 1 -5.16 -4.36 -14.29
C MET A 1 -4.17 -3.27 -13.93
N PRO A 2 -4.56 -2.28 -13.13
CA PRO A 2 -3.69 -1.17 -12.74
C PRO A 2 -2.47 -1.65 -11.95
N VAL A 3 -1.37 -0.94 -12.10
CA VAL A 3 -0.14 -1.11 -11.31
C VAL A 3 -0.04 0.11 -10.40
N VAL A 4 0.07 -0.12 -9.09
CA VAL A 4 0.17 0.96 -8.11
C VAL A 4 1.62 1.11 -7.67
N ASP A 5 2.09 2.35 -7.59
CA ASP A 5 3.43 2.69 -7.12
C ASP A 5 3.43 3.01 -5.61
N SER A 6 4.59 3.33 -5.05
CA SER A 6 4.80 3.57 -3.62
C SER A 6 4.03 4.78 -3.09
N SER A 7 4.02 5.92 -3.80
CA SER A 7 3.40 7.16 -3.34
C SER A 7 1.92 7.04 -2.99
N PRO A 8 1.03 6.53 -3.88
CA PRO A 8 -0.38 6.35 -3.53
C PRO A 8 -0.59 5.37 -2.37
N LEU A 9 0.21 4.30 -2.27
CA LEU A 9 0.14 3.37 -1.13
C LEU A 9 0.47 4.07 0.19
N ILE A 10 1.58 4.81 0.23
CA ILE A 10 2.05 5.53 1.41
C ILE A 10 1.03 6.60 1.83
N TYR A 11 0.63 7.48 0.90
CA TYR A 11 -0.23 8.61 1.25
C TYR A 11 -1.64 8.15 1.64
N LEU A 12 -2.23 7.18 0.93
CA LEU A 12 -3.54 6.66 1.29
C LEU A 12 -3.49 5.87 2.60
N ALA A 13 -2.40 5.14 2.88
CA ALA A 13 -2.22 4.49 4.16
C ALA A 13 -2.12 5.49 5.33
N LYS A 14 -1.39 6.59 5.15
CA LYS A 14 -1.28 7.65 6.16
C LYS A 14 -2.62 8.31 6.52
N VAL A 15 -3.55 8.38 5.57
CA VAL A 15 -4.89 8.95 5.80
C VAL A 15 -5.99 7.89 5.96
N GLU A 16 -5.62 6.62 6.10
CA GLU A 16 -6.56 5.50 6.30
C GLU A 16 -7.58 5.34 5.17
N LYS A 17 -7.16 5.59 3.92
CA LYS A 17 -7.98 5.52 2.70
C LYS A 17 -7.49 4.49 1.68
N LEU A 18 -6.78 3.45 2.10
CA LEU A 18 -6.36 2.36 1.21
C LEU A 18 -7.55 1.63 0.55
N SER A 19 -8.72 1.60 1.17
CA SER A 19 -9.94 1.00 0.60
C SER A 19 -10.33 1.61 -0.74
N LEU A 20 -10.03 2.89 -0.97
CA LEU A 20 -10.33 3.57 -2.24
C LEU A 20 -9.66 2.90 -3.44
N LEU A 21 -8.47 2.31 -3.26
CA LEU A 21 -7.79 1.58 -4.33
C LEU A 21 -8.61 0.34 -4.75
N LYS A 22 -9.23 -0.34 -3.78
CA LYS A 22 -10.12 -1.47 -4.02
C LYS A 22 -11.43 -1.03 -4.67
N GLU A 23 -12.04 0.03 -4.15
CA GLU A 23 -13.33 0.55 -4.62
C GLU A 23 -13.25 1.06 -6.07
N LEU A 24 -12.14 1.69 -6.46
CA LEU A 24 -11.96 2.26 -7.79
C LEU A 24 -11.52 1.25 -8.84
N TYR A 25 -10.67 0.29 -8.46
CA TYR A 25 -9.97 -0.57 -9.42
C TYR A 25 -10.32 -2.05 -9.32
N GLY A 26 -10.97 -2.48 -8.24
CA GLY A 26 -11.33 -3.87 -7.96
C GLY A 26 -10.12 -4.73 -7.59
N SER A 27 -9.14 -4.84 -8.49
CA SER A 27 -7.88 -5.56 -8.32
C SER A 27 -6.70 -4.76 -8.88
N LEU A 28 -5.54 -4.87 -8.25
CA LEU A 28 -4.35 -4.11 -8.61
C LEU A 28 -3.07 -4.90 -8.37
N LYS A 29 -2.05 -4.64 -9.20
CA LYS A 29 -0.71 -5.20 -9.03
C LYS A 29 0.14 -4.27 -8.18
N ILE A 30 0.76 -4.83 -7.14
CA ILE A 30 1.76 -4.15 -6.30
C ILE A 30 3.11 -4.85 -6.55
N PRO A 31 3.96 -4.32 -7.44
CA PRO A 31 5.23 -4.94 -7.79
C PRO A 31 6.31 -4.63 -6.72
N GLN A 32 7.58 -4.48 -7.13
CA GLN A 32 8.79 -4.28 -6.30
C GLN A 32 8.66 -3.23 -5.17
N VAL A 33 7.66 -2.35 -5.24
CA VAL A 33 7.34 -1.34 -4.23
C VAL A 33 6.97 -1.93 -2.86
N TYR A 34 6.57 -3.20 -2.75
CA TYR A 34 6.34 -3.85 -1.45
C TYR A 34 7.58 -3.77 -0.54
N CYS A 35 8.76 -4.07 -1.08
CA CYS A 35 10.00 -4.02 -0.31
C CYS A 35 10.30 -2.61 0.21
N GLU A 36 10.04 -1.58 -0.60
CA GLU A 36 10.29 -0.20 -0.20
C GLU A 36 9.27 0.31 0.81
N VAL A 37 7.98 0.09 0.54
CA VAL A 37 6.88 0.65 1.34
C VAL A 37 6.69 -0.12 2.63
N VAL A 38 6.74 -1.46 2.58
CA VAL A 38 6.45 -2.32 3.72
C VAL A 38 7.71 -2.73 4.46
N VAL A 39 8.67 -3.37 3.78
CA VAL A 39 9.86 -3.92 4.47
C VAL A 39 10.72 -2.79 5.03
N ARG A 40 11.21 -1.89 4.17
CA ARG A 40 12.01 -0.73 4.60
C ARG A 40 11.20 0.28 5.42
N GLY A 41 9.91 0.40 5.15
CA GLY A 41 9.03 1.29 5.90
C GLY A 41 8.92 0.88 7.38
N LYS A 42 8.76 -0.42 7.64
CA LYS A 42 8.76 -0.97 9.02
C LYS A 42 10.11 -0.81 9.70
N GLU A 43 11.22 -1.07 9.01
CA GLU A 43 12.58 -0.85 9.54
C GLU A 43 12.81 0.61 9.98
N LYS A 44 12.17 1.55 9.29
CA LYS A 44 12.22 2.99 9.60
C LYS A 44 11.17 3.46 10.62
N GLY A 45 10.30 2.56 11.10
CA GLY A 45 9.25 2.88 12.06
C GLY A 45 8.04 3.63 11.48
N PHE A 46 7.80 3.55 10.18
CA PHE A 46 6.63 4.18 9.56
C PHE A 46 5.36 3.35 9.78
N GLU A 47 4.39 3.91 10.51
CA GLU A 47 3.12 3.23 10.79
C GLU A 47 2.30 2.92 9.53
N ASP A 48 2.40 3.75 8.49
CA ASP A 48 1.73 3.49 7.21
C ASP A 48 2.19 2.17 6.57
N ALA A 49 3.42 1.73 6.82
CA ALA A 49 3.92 0.44 6.35
C ALA A 49 3.10 -0.75 6.92
N LEU A 50 2.71 -0.66 8.19
CA LEU A 50 1.87 -1.67 8.85
C LEU A 50 0.45 -1.68 8.26
N ARG A 51 -0.10 -0.49 7.98
CA ARG A 51 -1.43 -0.36 7.36
C ARG A 51 -1.43 -0.92 5.94
N VAL A 52 -0.39 -0.64 5.16
CA VAL A 52 -0.22 -1.23 3.82
C VAL A 52 -0.12 -2.75 3.93
N GLU A 53 0.74 -3.29 4.81
CA GLU A 53 0.88 -4.74 5.01
C GLU A 53 -0.45 -5.43 5.37
N ALA A 54 -1.25 -4.80 6.25
CA ALA A 54 -2.52 -5.35 6.69
C ALA A 54 -3.56 -5.46 5.57
N GLU A 55 -3.47 -4.65 4.53
CA GLU A 55 -4.44 -4.62 3.42
C GLU A 55 -3.96 -5.39 2.17
N ILE A 56 -2.64 -5.60 2.05
CA ILE A 56 -2.08 -6.39 0.94
C ILE A 56 -2.61 -7.82 0.98
N GLY A 57 -3.06 -8.32 -0.17
CA GLY A 57 -3.73 -9.62 -0.31
C GLY A 57 -5.25 -9.58 -0.11
N LYS A 58 -5.82 -8.43 0.30
CA LYS A 58 -7.28 -8.19 0.33
C LYS A 58 -7.79 -7.44 -0.92
N PHE A 59 -6.87 -6.93 -1.73
CA PHE A 59 -7.11 -6.33 -3.05
C PHE A 59 -7.17 -7.39 -4.15
#